data_AF-A0A8J3P2D3-F1
#
_entry.id   AF-A0A8J3P2D3-F1
#
_cell.length_a   1.000
_cell.length_b   1.000
_cell.length_c   1.000
_cell.angle_alpha   90.00
_cell.angle_beta   90.00
_cell.angle_gamma   90.00
#
_symmetry.space_group_name_H-M   'P 1'
#
loop_
_entity.id
_entity.type
_entity.pdbx_description
1 polymer ?
#
loop_
_entity_poly.entity_id
_entity_poly.type
_entity_poly.pdbx_seq_one_letter_code
_entity_poly.pdbx_strand_id
1 'polypeptide(L)'
;MLQQHLTRIRAGIADDPAAAIGSSKELVESLLKIILERSGEQYAPGEDMPALYKKVSAVLGLDAGSIPDSARGSDAVKKILRTLTTTLQGLAELRNVLGTGHGRTAPSPALARHAGLALNSTVTITEFLLDTWQDRVDRGLITLSS
;
A
#
# COMPACT_ATOMS: atom_id res chain seq x y z
N MET A 1 -7.80 12.13 -6.65
CA MET A 1 -6.96 11.17 -7.40
C MET A 1 -7.12 9.75 -6.84
N LEU A 2 -6.79 9.48 -5.57
CA LEU A 2 -6.97 8.15 -4.93
C LEU A 2 -8.38 7.55 -5.12
N GLN A 3 -9.44 8.29 -4.74
CA GLN A 3 -10.82 7.80 -4.84
C GLN A 3 -11.22 7.42 -6.28
N GLN A 4 -10.77 8.17 -7.29
CA GLN A 4 -11.03 7.85 -8.69
C GLN A 4 -10.36 6.54 -9.12
N HIS A 5 -9.13 6.27 -8.67
CA HIS A 5 -8.46 5.00 -8.93
C HIS A 5 -9.19 3.84 -8.25
N LEU A 6 -9.60 4.00 -6.98
CA LEU A 6 -10.37 2.98 -6.26
C LEU A 6 -11.72 2.68 -6.93
N THR A 7 -12.44 3.70 -7.41
CA THR A 7 -13.69 3.51 -8.16
C THR A 7 -13.48 2.69 -9.43
N ARG A 8 -12.40 2.96 -10.19
CA ARG A 8 -12.08 2.19 -11.40
C ARG A 8 -11.75 0.74 -11.09
N ILE A 9 -10.92 0.50 -10.08
CA ILE A 9 -10.57 -0.88 -9.65
C ILE A 9 -11.84 -1.63 -9.22
N ARG A 10 -12.72 -0.96 -8.47
CA ARG A 10 -13.99 -1.54 -8.01
C ARG A 10 -14.89 -1.96 -9.17
N ALA A 11 -14.99 -1.14 -10.21
CA ALA A 11 -15.77 -1.47 -11.40
C ALA A 11 -15.24 -2.73 -12.11
N GLY A 12 -13.91 -2.91 -12.13
CA GLY A 12 -13.27 -4.07 -12.78
C GLY A 12 -13.33 -5.39 -12.00
N ILE A 13 -13.84 -5.42 -10.76
CA ILE A 13 -13.82 -6.63 -9.92
C ILE A 13 -14.53 -7.82 -10.56
N ALA A 14 -15.66 -7.59 -11.22
CA ALA A 14 -16.45 -8.65 -11.83
C ALA A 14 -15.95 -9.00 -13.25
N ASP A 15 -15.56 -7.99 -14.01
CA ASP A 15 -15.25 -8.11 -15.43
C ASP A 15 -13.82 -8.60 -15.69
N ASP A 16 -12.84 -8.09 -14.93
CA ASP A 16 -11.45 -8.53 -15.00
C ASP A 16 -10.81 -8.55 -13.60
N PRO A 17 -11.06 -9.61 -12.81
CA PRO A 17 -10.51 -9.74 -11.47
C PRO A 17 -8.97 -9.72 -11.44
N ALA A 18 -8.32 -10.23 -12.49
CA ALA A 18 -6.87 -10.30 -12.57
C ALA A 18 -6.25 -8.91 -12.77
N ALA A 19 -6.84 -8.09 -13.64
CA ALA A 19 -6.47 -6.69 -13.80
C ALA A 19 -6.75 -5.89 -12.53
N ALA A 20 -7.90 -6.10 -11.86
CA ALA A 20 -8.23 -5.42 -10.61
C ALA A 20 -7.21 -5.70 -9.49
N ILE A 21 -6.69 -6.93 -9.38
CA ILE A 21 -5.60 -7.28 -8.45
C ILE A 21 -4.31 -6.52 -8.84
N GLY A 22 -3.98 -6.48 -10.13
CA GLY A 22 -2.83 -5.74 -10.65
C GLY A 22 -2.88 -4.26 -10.30
N SER A 23 -4.00 -3.60 -10.61
CA SER A 23 -4.21 -2.18 -10.32
C SER A 23 -4.23 -1.87 -8.83
N SER A 24 -4.70 -2.81 -7.98
CA SER A 24 -4.63 -2.68 -6.52
C SER A 24 -3.17 -2.57 -6.04
N LYS A 25 -2.31 -3.48 -6.50
CA LYS A 25 -0.86 -3.44 -6.22
C LYS A 25 -0.23 -2.13 -6.69
N GLU A 26 -0.50 -1.74 -7.95
CA GLU A 26 0.08 -0.54 -8.57
C GLU A 26 -0.34 0.75 -7.85
N LEU A 27 -1.58 0.82 -7.36
CA LEU A 27 -2.06 1.97 -6.60
C LEU A 27 -1.29 2.14 -5.29
N VAL A 28 -1.06 1.04 -4.56
CA VAL A 28 -0.27 1.08 -3.33
C VAL A 28 1.17 1.49 -3.64
N GLU A 29 1.83 0.89 -4.63
CA GLU A 29 3.21 1.26 -5.00
C GLU A 29 3.32 2.73 -5.40
N SER A 30 2.34 3.23 -6.16
CA SER A 30 2.28 4.63 -6.56
C SER A 30 2.17 5.55 -5.35
N LEU A 31 1.30 5.24 -4.39
CA LEU A 31 1.18 6.03 -3.17
C LEU A 31 2.48 6.04 -2.36
N LEU A 32 3.11 4.87 -2.16
CA LEU A 32 4.37 4.79 -1.43
C LEU A 32 5.45 5.67 -2.06
N LYS A 33 5.59 5.61 -3.39
CA LYS A 33 6.54 6.45 -4.15
C LYS A 33 6.22 7.93 -4.03
N ILE A 34 4.95 8.31 -4.16
CA ILE A 34 4.51 9.71 -3.99
C ILE A 34 4.89 10.23 -2.60
N ILE A 35 4.65 9.46 -1.54
CA ILE A 35 5.00 9.88 -0.18
C ILE A 35 6.51 10.08 -0.05
N LEU A 36 7.33 9.16 -0.56
CA LEU A 36 8.79 9.28 -0.52
C LEU A 36 9.27 10.50 -1.30
N GLU A 37 8.84 10.67 -2.55
CA GLU A 37 9.22 11.79 -3.41
C GLU A 37 8.87 13.13 -2.75
N ARG A 38 7.63 13.27 -2.28
CA ARG A 38 7.12 14.48 -1.63
C ARG A 38 7.76 14.73 -0.27
N SER A 39 8.31 13.71 0.37
CA SER A 39 9.05 13.85 1.63
C SER A 39 10.56 14.03 1.41
N GLY A 40 11.03 14.11 0.16
CA GLY A 40 12.44 14.28 -0.19
C GLY A 40 13.29 13.00 -0.04
N GLU A 41 12.66 11.84 0.10
CA GLU A 41 13.34 10.56 0.25
C GLU A 41 13.59 9.86 -1.08
N GLN A 42 14.77 9.25 -1.19
CA GLN A 42 15.17 8.50 -2.39
C GLN A 42 14.80 7.01 -2.27
N TYR A 43 14.40 6.42 -3.39
CA TYR A 43 14.23 4.99 -3.57
C TYR A 43 14.89 4.55 -4.89
N ALA A 44 15.43 3.33 -4.92
CA ALA A 44 16.06 2.81 -6.12
C ALA A 44 15.02 2.32 -7.15
N PRO A 45 15.30 2.43 -8.46
CA PRO A 45 14.48 1.84 -9.49
C PRO A 45 14.32 0.33 -9.26
N GLY A 46 13.07 -0.15 -9.24
CA GLY A 46 12.78 -1.57 -9.04
C GLY A 46 12.75 -2.03 -7.58
N GLU A 47 12.87 -1.14 -6.59
CA GLU A 47 12.54 -1.49 -5.21
C GLU A 47 11.13 -2.06 -5.10
N ASP A 48 11.00 -3.14 -4.34
CA ASP A 48 9.74 -3.83 -4.13
C ASP A 48 8.86 -3.13 -3.08
N MET A 49 7.58 -3.51 -3.06
CA MET A 49 6.59 -2.88 -2.18
C MET A 49 6.97 -2.97 -0.68
N PRO A 50 7.48 -4.11 -0.14
CA PRO A 50 7.98 -4.16 1.23
C PRO A 50 9.13 -3.17 1.52
N ALA A 51 10.09 -3.02 0.61
CA ALA A 51 11.20 -2.08 0.77
C ALA A 51 10.71 -0.62 0.78
N LEU A 52 9.84 -0.26 -0.17
CA LEU A 52 9.22 1.06 -0.24
C LEU A 52 8.42 1.36 1.04
N TYR A 53 7.62 0.42 1.51
CA TYR A 53 6.82 0.60 2.73
C TYR A 53 7.69 0.77 3.98
N LYS A 54 8.82 0.07 4.07
CA LYS A 54 9.75 0.25 5.19
C LYS A 54 10.29 1.67 5.25
N LYS A 55 10.66 2.26 4.10
CA LYS A 55 11.09 3.67 4.01
C LYS A 55 9.94 4.61 4.39
N VAL A 56 8.75 4.41 3.84
CA VAL A 56 7.56 5.22 4.16
C VAL A 56 7.24 5.15 5.65
N SER A 57 7.28 3.97 6.25
CA SER A 57 7.04 3.80 7.69
C SER A 57 8.04 4.58 8.55
N ALA A 58 9.31 4.66 8.13
CA ALA A 58 10.31 5.48 8.80
C ALA A 58 10.01 6.97 8.67
N VAL A 59 9.70 7.45 7.45
CA VAL A 59 9.29 8.84 7.19
C VAL A 59 8.09 9.24 8.03
N LEU A 60 7.11 8.36 8.12
CA LEU A 60 5.87 8.59 8.87
C LEU A 60 6.02 8.31 10.36
N GLY A 61 7.21 7.95 10.87
CA GLY A 61 7.43 7.59 12.27
C GLY A 61 6.44 6.52 12.78
N LEU A 62 6.22 5.49 11.95
CA LEU A 62 5.37 4.32 12.23
C LEU A 62 6.22 3.11 12.65
N ASP A 63 7.52 3.29 12.87
CA ASP A 63 8.36 2.23 13.40
C ASP A 63 8.03 1.96 14.88
N ALA A 64 8.30 0.71 15.31
CA ALA A 64 8.02 0.28 16.68
C ALA A 64 8.84 1.04 17.73
N GLY A 65 9.94 1.72 17.35
CA GLY A 65 10.74 2.55 18.25
C GLY A 65 10.13 3.93 18.48
N SER A 66 9.41 4.47 17.50
CA SER A 66 8.69 5.75 17.59
C SER A 66 7.44 5.71 18.47
N ILE A 67 6.90 4.52 18.78
CA ILE A 67 5.74 4.36 19.67
C ILE A 67 6.24 4.10 21.10
N PRO A 68 6.03 5.04 22.05
CA PRO A 68 6.45 4.86 23.43
C PRO A 68 5.86 3.59 24.04
N ASP A 69 6.69 2.75 24.66
CA ASP A 69 6.23 1.50 25.29
C ASP A 69 5.21 1.75 26.41
N SER A 70 5.26 2.92 27.03
CA SER A 70 4.31 3.39 28.05
C SER A 70 2.95 3.85 27.50
N ALA A 71 2.80 3.99 26.18
CA ALA A 71 1.52 4.38 25.58
C ALA A 71 0.52 3.22 25.66
N ARG A 72 -0.69 3.48 26.18
CA ARG A 72 -1.77 2.48 26.18
C ARG A 72 -2.05 2.04 24.75
N GLY A 73 -1.99 0.73 24.50
CA GLY A 73 -2.24 0.14 23.19
C GLY A 73 -1.02 0.08 22.25
N SER A 74 0.18 0.45 22.73
CA SER A 74 1.43 0.40 21.95
C SER A 74 1.68 -0.96 21.30
N ASP A 75 1.50 -2.07 22.03
CA ASP A 75 1.66 -3.43 21.50
C ASP A 75 0.64 -3.79 20.42
N ALA A 76 -0.62 -3.39 20.59
CA ALA A 76 -1.68 -3.65 19.62
C ALA A 76 -1.42 -2.90 18.31
N VAL A 77 -1.03 -1.62 18.40
CA VAL A 77 -0.66 -0.81 17.23
C VAL A 77 0.58 -1.39 16.54
N LYS A 78 1.63 -1.72 17.30
CA LYS A 78 2.83 -2.37 16.76
C LYS A 78 2.50 -3.69 16.05
N LYS A 79 1.53 -4.46 16.56
CA LYS A 79 1.06 -5.70 15.92
C LYS A 79 0.35 -5.42 14.60
N ILE A 80 -0.56 -4.44 14.57
CA ILE A 80 -1.28 -4.07 13.34
C ILE A 80 -0.30 -3.58 12.27
N LEU A 81 0.66 -2.73 12.63
CA LEU A 81 1.67 -2.21 11.70
C LEU A 81 2.53 -3.33 11.09
N ARG A 82 2.89 -4.35 11.87
CA ARG A 82 3.57 -5.55 11.34
C ARG A 82 2.68 -6.33 10.38
N THR A 83 1.39 -6.49 10.71
CA THR A 83 0.41 -7.14 9.83
C THR A 83 0.25 -6.40 8.51
N LEU A 84 0.32 -5.07 8.49
CA LEU A 84 0.30 -4.29 7.24
C LEU A 84 1.47 -4.65 6.32
N THR A 85 2.69 -4.79 6.86
CA THR A 85 3.85 -5.26 6.07
C THR A 85 3.58 -6.62 5.43
N THR A 86 3.05 -7.57 6.21
CA THR A 86 2.70 -8.91 5.69
C THR A 86 1.57 -8.83 4.64
N THR A 87 0.62 -7.91 4.82
CA THR A 87 -0.49 -7.71 3.87
C THR A 87 0.01 -7.15 2.54
N LEU A 88 0.94 -6.21 2.57
CA LEU A 88 1.60 -5.65 1.38
C LEU A 88 2.38 -6.72 0.61
N GLN A 89 3.13 -7.55 1.33
CA GLN A 89 3.82 -8.69 0.73
C GLN A 89 2.82 -9.67 0.09
N GLY A 90 1.75 -10.02 0.81
CA GLY A 90 0.67 -10.86 0.29
C GLY A 90 0.00 -10.28 -0.95
N LEU A 91 -0.15 -8.95 -1.04
CA LEU A 91 -0.71 -8.29 -2.22
C LEU A 91 0.21 -8.41 -3.44
N ALA A 92 1.53 -8.26 -3.25
CA ALA A 92 2.52 -8.45 -4.30
C ALA A 92 2.52 -9.91 -4.80
N GLU A 93 2.49 -10.88 -3.89
CA GLU A 93 2.41 -12.31 -4.19
C GLU A 93 1.10 -12.67 -4.90
N LEU A 94 -0.03 -12.15 -4.42
CA LEU A 94 -1.34 -12.37 -5.01
C LEU A 94 -1.37 -11.91 -6.47
N ARG A 95 -0.79 -10.75 -6.77
CA ARG A 95 -0.65 -10.26 -8.15
C ARG A 95 0.25 -11.17 -8.98
N ASN A 96 1.32 -11.72 -8.42
CA ASN A 96 2.20 -12.62 -9.16
C ASN A 96 1.50 -13.96 -9.50
N VAL A 97 0.69 -14.48 -8.58
CA VAL A 97 -0.01 -15.77 -8.74
C VAL A 97 -1.29 -15.64 -9.57
N LEU A 98 -2.07 -14.57 -9.37
CA LEU A 98 -3.42 -14.38 -9.95
C LEU A 98 -3.53 -13.20 -10.91
N GLY A 99 -2.54 -12.33 -11.01
CA GLY A 99 -2.58 -11.18 -11.91
C GLY A 99 -2.24 -11.54 -13.36
N THR A 100 -2.46 -10.56 -14.24
CA THR A 100 -2.08 -10.62 -15.66
C THR A 100 -0.59 -10.31 -15.83
N GLY A 101 0.29 -11.22 -15.41
CA GLY A 101 1.72 -11.10 -15.74
C GLY A 101 1.91 -11.08 -17.26
N HIS A 102 2.79 -10.19 -17.77
CA HIS A 102 3.17 -10.12 -19.19
C HIS A 102 3.71 -11.49 -19.65
N GLY A 103 2.87 -12.32 -20.28
CA GLY A 103 3.29 -13.61 -20.83
C GLY A 103 2.45 -14.84 -20.43
N ARG A 104 1.35 -14.71 -19.69
CA ARG A 104 0.46 -15.88 -19.46
C ARG A 104 -0.35 -16.18 -20.72
N THR A 105 -0.14 -17.38 -21.27
CA THR A 105 -0.94 -17.96 -22.36
C THR A 105 -2.25 -18.59 -21.88
N ALA A 106 -2.37 -18.87 -20.58
CA ALA A 106 -3.58 -19.42 -19.96
C ALA A 106 -4.38 -18.33 -19.21
N PRO A 107 -5.73 -18.41 -19.21
CA PRO A 107 -6.58 -17.52 -18.43
C PRO A 107 -6.19 -17.50 -16.95
N SER A 108 -6.26 -16.33 -16.30
CA SER A 108 -6.01 -16.24 -14.87
C SER A 108 -7.10 -16.95 -14.06
N PRO A 109 -6.76 -17.72 -13.01
CA PRO A 109 -7.74 -18.28 -12.08
C PRO A 109 -8.26 -17.24 -11.06
N ALA A 110 -8.02 -15.94 -11.28
CA ALA A 110 -8.53 -14.88 -10.42
C ALA A 110 -10.06 -14.88 -10.37
N LEU A 111 -10.60 -14.69 -9.17
CA LEU A 111 -12.03 -14.63 -8.92
C LEU A 111 -12.37 -13.26 -8.34
N ALA A 112 -13.61 -12.81 -8.53
CA ALA A 112 -14.09 -11.54 -8.01
C ALA A 112 -13.81 -11.36 -6.51
N ARG A 113 -13.93 -12.43 -5.70
CA ARG A 113 -13.58 -12.37 -4.26
C ARG A 113 -12.09 -12.14 -3.98
N HIS A 114 -11.19 -12.63 -4.84
CA HIS A 114 -9.75 -12.39 -4.71
C HIS A 114 -9.43 -10.93 -5.03
N ALA A 115 -10.04 -10.38 -6.09
CA ALA A 115 -9.96 -8.97 -6.42
C ALA A 115 -10.57 -8.08 -5.34
N GLY A 116 -11.71 -8.48 -4.76
CA GLY A 116 -12.33 -7.79 -3.63
C GLY A 116 -11.45 -7.74 -2.40
N LEU A 117 -10.77 -8.85 -2.06
CA LEU A 117 -9.79 -8.88 -0.98
C LEU A 117 -8.62 -7.92 -1.26
N ALA A 118 -8.06 -7.95 -2.47
CA ALA A 118 -6.97 -7.06 -2.88
C ALA A 118 -7.36 -5.57 -2.79
N LEU A 119 -8.56 -5.22 -3.29
CA LEU A 119 -9.07 -3.86 -3.25
C LEU A 119 -9.28 -3.40 -1.80
N ASN A 120 -9.95 -4.20 -0.97
CA ASN A 120 -10.25 -3.77 0.41
C ASN A 120 -8.97 -3.62 1.24
N SER A 121 -7.97 -4.50 1.06
CA SER A 121 -6.64 -4.32 1.65
C SER A 121 -5.99 -3.03 1.17
N THR A 122 -6.09 -2.73 -0.13
CA THR A 122 -5.55 -1.51 -0.73
C THR A 122 -6.22 -0.25 -0.17
N VAL A 123 -7.55 -0.25 -0.01
CA VAL A 123 -8.29 0.86 0.63
C VAL A 123 -7.75 1.11 2.03
N THR A 124 -7.74 0.08 2.89
CA THR A 124 -7.25 0.20 4.27
C THR A 124 -5.84 0.76 4.36
N ILE A 125 -4.92 0.25 3.51
CA ILE A 125 -3.53 0.70 3.50
C ILE A 125 -3.43 2.15 3.01
N THR A 126 -4.07 2.46 1.89
CA THR A 126 -3.91 3.77 1.24
C THR A 126 -4.55 4.90 2.04
N GLU A 127 -5.72 4.66 2.63
CA GLU A 127 -6.38 5.64 3.50
C GLU A 127 -5.54 5.89 4.76
N PHE A 128 -5.10 4.83 5.46
CA PHE A 128 -4.28 4.98 6.66
C PHE A 128 -2.98 5.74 6.41
N LEU A 129 -2.25 5.40 5.34
CA LEU A 129 -0.98 6.06 5.02
C LEU A 129 -1.17 7.50 4.58
N LEU A 130 -2.21 7.78 3.78
CA LEU A 130 -2.50 9.14 3.32
C LEU A 130 -2.91 10.04 4.49
N ASP A 131 -3.81 9.57 5.35
CA ASP A 131 -4.26 10.30 6.53
C ASP A 131 -3.09 10.58 7.49
N THR A 132 -2.26 9.57 7.72
CA THR A 132 -1.05 9.72 8.55
C THR A 132 -0.09 10.74 7.93
N TRP A 133 0.17 10.64 6.63
CA TRP A 133 1.07 11.55 5.94
C TRP A 133 0.56 13.00 5.99
N GLN A 134 -0.73 13.21 5.76
CA GLN A 134 -1.35 14.53 5.85
C GLN A 134 -1.26 15.10 7.27
N ASP A 135 -1.57 14.32 8.31
CA ASP A 135 -1.42 14.77 9.70
C ASP A 135 0.03 15.17 10.03
N ARG A 136 1.04 14.42 9.53
CA ARG A 136 2.45 14.77 9.73
C ARG A 136 2.85 16.06 9.01
N VAL A 137 2.32 16.28 7.80
CA VAL A 137 2.54 17.53 7.04
C VAL A 137 1.88 18.71 7.75
N ASP A 138 0.62 18.57 8.17
CA ASP A 138 -0.14 19.63 8.84
C ASP A 138 0.50 20.04 10.18
N ARG A 139 1.13 19.10 10.87
CA ARG A 139 1.91 19.35 12.10
C ARG A 139 3.32 19.91 11.84
N GLY A 140 3.74 20.04 10.59
CA GLY A 140 5.09 20.48 10.23
C GLY A 140 6.19 19.46 10.56
N LEU A 141 5.83 18.18 10.75
CA LEU A 141 6.78 17.10 11.03
C LEU A 141 7.44 16.56 9.76
N ILE A 142 6.80 16.77 8.60
CA ILE A 142 7.35 16.48 7.28
C ILE A 142 7.30 17.77 6.47
N THR A 143 8.45 18.16 5.91
CA THR A 143 8.51 19.28 4.97
C THR A 143 8.35 18.74 3.55
N LEU A 144 7.42 19.30 2.79
CA LEU A 144 7.21 18.90 1.41
C LEU A 144 8.37 19.38 0.53
N SER A 145 8.96 18.47 -0.23
CA SER A 145 9.88 18.82 -1.31
C SER A 145 9.13 19.54 -2.43
N SER A 146 9.77 20.58 -2.99
CA SER A 146 9.23 21.41 -4.09
C SER A 146 9.28 20.69 -5.43
#